data_AF-A0A850SSL2-F1
#
_entry.id   AF-A0A850SSL2-F1
#
_cell.length_a   1.000
_cell.length_b   1.000
_cell.length_c   1.000
_cell.angle_alpha   90.00
_cell.angle_beta   90.00
_cell.angle_gamma   90.00
#
_symmetry.space_group_name_H-M   'P 1'
#
loop_
_entity.id
_entity.type
_entity.pdbx_description
1 polymer ?
#
loop_
_entity_poly.entity_id
_entity_poly.type
_entity_poly.pdbx_seq_one_letter_code
_entity_poly.pdbx_strand_id
1 'polypeptide(L)'
;MNRLALLFVCAALGACQTPGAASLSEIQSASNWNLDDGDALAFRYQRDMRRLLVGRDIAGALGELRADGYECATGEAHEDHPDPMSQCKKSFATRACQLDWRVNLAANNAIVAEVETGFARDCVGRDRDFPAAKDSAIDDQLAPAKP
;
A
#
# COMPACT_ATOMS: atom_id res chain seq x y z
N MET A 1 -8.12 -15.55 27.63
CA MET A 1 -8.01 -14.68 26.43
C MET A 1 -8.84 -15.32 25.33
N ASN A 2 -10.13 -14.97 25.25
CA ASN A 2 -11.09 -15.59 24.33
C ASN A 2 -11.01 -14.89 22.96
N ARG A 3 -10.55 -15.60 21.94
CA ARG A 3 -10.75 -15.23 20.54
C ARG A 3 -12.17 -15.66 20.15
N LEU A 4 -13.14 -14.75 20.26
CA LEU A 4 -14.47 -14.97 19.71
C LEU A 4 -14.35 -14.96 18.18
N ALA A 5 -14.65 -16.09 17.56
CA ALA A 5 -14.83 -16.21 16.13
C ALA A 5 -16.07 -15.42 15.71
N LEU A 6 -15.90 -14.35 14.92
CA LEU A 6 -17.01 -13.71 14.24
C LEU A 6 -17.47 -14.61 13.08
N LEU A 7 -18.67 -15.15 13.22
CA LEU A 7 -19.46 -15.74 12.14
C LEU A 7 -19.81 -14.66 11.12
N PHE A 8 -19.28 -14.79 9.89
CA PHE A 8 -19.68 -13.98 8.74
C PHE A 8 -20.98 -14.53 8.15
N VAL A 9 -22.06 -13.76 8.26
CA VAL A 9 -23.33 -14.02 7.58
C VAL A 9 -23.22 -13.50 6.14
N CYS A 10 -23.00 -14.40 5.20
CA CYS A 10 -23.11 -14.14 3.76
C CYS A 10 -24.59 -14.25 3.36
N ALA A 11 -25.33 -13.15 3.45
CA ALA A 11 -26.67 -13.06 2.85
C ALA A 11 -26.54 -12.69 1.36
N ALA A 12 -27.25 -13.45 0.54
CA ALA A 12 -27.16 -13.47 -0.91
C ALA A 12 -27.45 -12.13 -1.59
N LEU A 13 -26.73 -11.92 -2.72
CA LEU A 13 -26.79 -10.84 -3.72
C LEU A 13 -25.70 -9.76 -3.60
N GLY A 14 -24.57 -10.04 -4.27
CA GLY A 14 -23.74 -9.00 -4.91
C GLY A 14 -22.73 -8.28 -4.02
N ALA A 15 -21.47 -8.70 -4.11
CA ALA A 15 -20.28 -8.09 -3.50
C ALA A 15 -20.31 -8.06 -1.97
N CYS A 16 -19.85 -9.17 -1.36
CA CYS A 16 -19.31 -9.12 -0.01
C CYS A 16 -18.06 -8.22 -0.07
N GLN A 17 -18.25 -6.92 0.13
CA GLN A 17 -17.13 -5.99 0.26
C GLN A 17 -16.37 -6.45 1.50
N THR A 18 -15.15 -6.94 1.31
CA THR A 18 -14.25 -7.19 2.42
C THR A 18 -14.15 -5.88 3.21
N PRO A 19 -14.47 -5.89 4.52
CA PRO A 19 -14.33 -4.69 5.33
C PRO A 19 -12.90 -4.17 5.17
N GLY A 20 -12.75 -2.86 4.95
CA GLY A 20 -11.43 -2.24 4.82
C GLY A 20 -10.61 -2.39 6.09
N ALA A 21 -9.28 -2.28 5.98
CA ALA A 21 -8.37 -2.44 7.11
C ALA A 21 -8.68 -1.46 8.27
N ALA A 22 -8.75 -1.90 9.53
CA ALA A 22 -9.11 -0.98 10.62
C ALA A 22 -7.99 0.01 10.96
N SER A 23 -6.75 -0.32 10.62
CA SER A 23 -5.55 0.49 10.85
C SER A 23 -4.56 0.39 9.67
N LEU A 24 -3.51 1.23 9.68
CA LEU A 24 -2.42 1.13 8.69
C LEU A 24 -1.73 -0.24 8.76
N SER A 25 -1.48 -0.73 9.97
CA SER A 25 -0.83 -2.03 10.19
C SER A 25 -1.63 -3.23 9.73
N GLU A 26 -2.95 -3.09 9.58
CA GLU A 26 -3.81 -4.15 9.05
C GLU A 26 -3.88 -4.18 7.53
N ILE A 27 -3.46 -3.13 6.82
CA ILE A 27 -3.51 -3.09 5.34
C ILE A 27 -2.70 -4.24 4.73
N GLN A 28 -1.53 -4.53 5.29
CA GLN A 28 -0.65 -5.60 4.81
C GLN A 28 -1.22 -7.00 5.02
N SER A 29 -1.94 -7.23 6.11
CA SER A 29 -2.55 -8.54 6.41
C SER A 29 -3.94 -8.73 5.81
N ALA A 30 -4.58 -7.65 5.34
CA ALA A 30 -5.94 -7.69 4.78
C ALA A 30 -6.07 -8.29 3.37
N SER A 31 -4.95 -8.59 2.69
CA SER A 31 -4.97 -9.15 1.33
C SER A 31 -3.76 -10.04 1.06
N ASN A 32 -3.85 -10.93 0.07
CA ASN A 32 -2.70 -11.69 -0.38
C ASN A 32 -1.98 -10.91 -1.48
N TRP A 33 -1.07 -10.04 -1.07
CA TRP A 33 -0.33 -9.15 -1.96
C TRP A 33 0.52 -9.86 -3.01
N ASN A 34 0.77 -11.17 -2.88
CA ASN A 34 1.51 -11.94 -3.88
C ASN A 34 0.64 -12.51 -5.00
N LEU A 35 -0.66 -12.75 -4.74
CA LEU A 35 -1.50 -13.56 -5.62
C LEU A 35 -2.81 -12.88 -6.02
N ASP A 36 -3.31 -11.96 -5.21
CA ASP A 36 -4.54 -11.26 -5.54
C ASP A 36 -4.33 -10.37 -6.77
N ASP A 37 -5.43 -10.06 -7.46
CA ASP A 37 -5.44 -9.16 -8.61
C ASP A 37 -4.83 -7.79 -8.27
N GLY A 38 -3.91 -7.33 -9.12
CA GLY A 38 -3.09 -6.15 -8.84
C GLY A 38 -3.89 -4.84 -8.86
N ASP A 39 -4.84 -4.69 -9.79
CA ASP A 39 -5.72 -3.52 -9.84
C ASP A 39 -6.64 -3.46 -8.62
N ALA A 40 -7.18 -4.61 -8.23
CA ALA A 40 -8.01 -4.72 -7.04
C ALA A 40 -7.22 -4.43 -5.75
N LEU A 41 -5.94 -4.84 -5.68
CA LEU A 41 -5.03 -4.48 -4.59
C LEU A 41 -4.74 -2.98 -4.55
N ALA A 42 -4.38 -2.38 -5.69
CA ALA A 42 -4.12 -0.94 -5.80
C ALA A 42 -5.34 -0.11 -5.38
N PHE A 43 -6.54 -0.52 -5.82
CA PHE A 43 -7.79 0.10 -5.41
C PHE A 43 -8.05 0.01 -3.90
N ARG A 44 -7.91 -1.20 -3.30
CA ARG A 44 -8.08 -1.38 -1.85
C ARG A 44 -7.08 -0.56 -1.05
N TYR A 45 -5.83 -0.52 -1.51
CA TYR A 45 -4.76 0.26 -0.89
C TYR A 45 -5.10 1.75 -0.85
N GLN A 46 -5.45 2.33 -2.02
CA GLN A 46 -5.86 3.73 -2.15
C GLN A 46 -7.06 4.05 -1.25
N ARG A 47 -8.09 3.19 -1.27
CA ARG A 47 -9.30 3.35 -0.46
C ARG A 47 -8.97 3.37 1.03
N ASP A 48 -8.22 2.38 1.52
CA ASP A 48 -7.94 2.24 2.95
C ASP A 48 -6.99 3.33 3.45
N MET A 49 -5.95 3.68 2.68
CA MET A 49 -5.08 4.80 3.00
C MET A 49 -5.84 6.12 3.09
N ARG A 50 -6.69 6.44 2.11
CA ARG A 50 -7.52 7.66 2.15
C ARG A 50 -8.42 7.68 3.38
N ARG A 51 -9.14 6.59 3.64
CA ARG A 51 -10.05 6.50 4.79
C ARG A 51 -9.31 6.68 6.13
N LEU A 52 -8.09 6.17 6.23
CA LEU A 52 -7.32 6.20 7.47
C LEU A 52 -6.60 7.53 7.68
N LEU A 53 -6.20 8.22 6.61
CA LEU A 53 -5.29 9.38 6.69
C LEU A 53 -5.95 10.73 6.39
N VAL A 54 -6.96 10.82 5.52
CA VAL A 54 -7.61 12.10 5.18
C VAL A 54 -8.26 12.71 6.43
N GLY A 55 -8.08 14.02 6.62
CA GLY A 55 -8.60 14.76 7.77
C GLY A 55 -7.74 14.63 9.03
N ARG A 56 -6.66 13.85 9.01
CA ARG A 56 -5.69 13.81 10.11
C ARG A 56 -4.71 14.96 10.05
N ASP A 57 -4.16 15.30 11.21
CA ASP A 57 -2.94 16.11 11.28
C ASP A 57 -1.79 15.44 10.53
N ILE A 58 -1.07 16.22 9.72
CA ILE A 58 -0.01 15.72 8.84
C ILE A 58 1.17 15.14 9.63
N ALA A 59 1.54 15.75 10.76
CA ALA A 59 2.63 15.24 11.59
C ALA A 59 2.26 13.91 12.24
N GLY A 60 1.02 13.79 12.73
CA GLY A 60 0.45 12.54 13.23
C GLY A 60 0.40 11.44 12.17
N ALA A 61 -0.11 11.76 10.97
CA ALA A 61 -0.19 10.81 9.84
C ALA A 61 1.21 10.29 9.44
N LEU A 62 2.20 11.17 9.34
CA LEU A 62 3.58 10.79 9.05
C LEU A 62 4.20 9.99 10.20
N GLY A 63 3.86 10.28 11.44
CA GLY A 63 4.26 9.50 12.60
C GLY A 63 3.76 8.07 12.53
N GLU A 64 2.49 7.86 12.20
CA GLU A 64 1.89 6.53 12.06
C GLU A 64 2.46 5.75 10.88
N LEU A 65 2.66 6.40 9.72
CA LEU A 65 3.30 5.78 8.56
C LEU A 65 4.72 5.30 8.90
N ARG A 66 5.52 6.14 9.57
CA ARG A 66 6.86 5.73 10.02
C ARG A 66 6.82 4.59 11.02
N ALA A 67 5.87 4.61 11.96
CA ALA A 67 5.67 3.53 12.91
C ALA A 67 5.28 2.20 12.23
N ASP A 68 4.59 2.27 11.08
CA ASP A 68 4.28 1.10 10.24
C ASP A 68 5.44 0.69 9.31
N GLY A 69 6.58 1.37 9.38
CA GLY A 69 7.79 1.04 8.62
C GLY A 69 7.89 1.70 7.24
N TYR A 70 7.15 2.78 7.00
CA TYR A 70 7.39 3.64 5.84
C TYR A 70 8.58 4.56 6.07
N GLU A 71 9.43 4.68 5.05
CA GLU A 71 10.42 5.74 4.94
C GLU A 71 9.77 6.96 4.27
N CYS A 72 9.68 8.07 4.98
CA CYS A 72 9.02 9.29 4.51
C CYS A 72 10.02 10.43 4.29
N ALA A 73 9.98 11.03 3.10
CA ALA A 73 10.63 12.28 2.76
C ALA A 73 9.58 13.39 2.60
N THR A 74 9.79 14.52 3.26
CA THR A 74 8.92 15.70 3.14
C THR A 74 9.64 16.73 2.27
N GLY A 75 8.96 17.23 1.25
CA GLY A 75 9.48 18.29 0.39
C GLY A 75 9.55 19.65 1.10
N GLU A 76 9.90 20.68 0.35
CA GLU A 76 9.88 22.06 0.83
C GLU A 76 8.49 22.67 0.59
N ALA A 77 8.06 23.51 1.52
CA ALA A 77 6.90 24.37 1.31
C ALA A 77 7.25 25.42 0.25
N HIS A 78 6.31 25.73 -0.63
CA HIS A 78 6.42 26.81 -1.61
C HIS A 78 5.45 27.94 -1.25
N GLU A 79 5.70 29.16 -1.69
CA GLU A 79 4.79 30.30 -1.45
C GLU A 79 3.37 30.04 -1.98
N ASP A 80 3.27 29.34 -3.12
CA ASP A 80 1.99 28.90 -3.72
C ASP A 80 1.43 27.60 -3.10
N HIS A 81 2.27 26.85 -2.38
CA HIS A 81 1.95 25.56 -1.77
C HIS A 81 2.55 25.49 -0.36
N PRO A 82 1.92 26.18 0.62
CA PRO A 82 2.52 26.40 1.94
C PRO A 82 2.66 25.12 2.75
N ASP A 83 1.90 24.08 2.42
CA ASP A 83 2.00 22.76 3.02
C ASP A 83 2.86 21.85 2.14
N PRO A 84 4.01 21.35 2.63
CA PRO A 84 4.90 20.51 1.85
C PRO A 84 4.28 19.14 1.60
N MET A 85 4.38 18.66 0.36
CA MET A 85 4.05 17.27 0.06
C MET A 85 5.03 16.32 0.74
N SER A 86 4.51 15.20 1.24
CA SER A 86 5.31 14.12 1.80
C SER A 86 5.16 12.86 0.98
N GLN A 87 6.28 12.24 0.62
CA GLN A 87 6.34 10.97 -0.10
C GLN A 87 6.89 9.90 0.83
N CYS A 88 6.10 8.84 1.04
CA CYS A 88 6.45 7.72 1.90
C CYS A 88 6.49 6.43 1.08
N LYS A 89 7.51 5.61 1.32
CA LYS A 89 7.67 4.30 0.68
C LYS A 89 7.86 3.20 1.71
N LYS A 90 7.34 2.01 1.41
CA LYS A 90 7.57 0.78 2.17
C LYS A 90 7.80 -0.35 1.17
N SER A 91 8.97 -0.97 1.26
CA SER A 91 9.36 -2.07 0.39
C SER A 91 9.53 -3.33 1.23
N PHE A 92 9.00 -4.44 0.76
CA PHE A 92 9.14 -5.72 1.44
C PHE A 92 9.12 -6.87 0.43
N ALA A 93 9.76 -7.97 0.79
CA ALA A 93 9.89 -9.14 -0.07
C ALA A 93 9.19 -10.36 0.55
N THR A 94 8.66 -11.21 -0.31
CA THR A 94 8.35 -12.60 0.01
C THR A 94 9.31 -13.51 -0.73
N ARG A 95 9.18 -14.83 -0.55
CA ARG A 95 9.98 -15.79 -1.33
C ARG A 95 9.78 -15.66 -2.84
N ALA A 96 8.63 -15.12 -3.27
CA ALA A 96 8.22 -15.15 -4.66
C ALA A 96 8.13 -13.77 -5.32
N CYS A 97 8.04 -12.68 -4.53
CA CYS A 97 7.83 -11.35 -5.07
C CYS A 97 8.50 -10.27 -4.21
N GLN A 98 9.03 -9.24 -4.87
CA GLN A 98 9.32 -7.93 -4.30
C GLN A 98 8.07 -7.05 -4.41
N LEU A 99 7.72 -6.36 -3.32
CA LEU A 99 6.53 -5.52 -3.23
C LEU A 99 6.95 -4.11 -2.80
N ASP A 100 6.48 -3.11 -3.55
CA ASP A 100 6.79 -1.70 -3.31
C ASP A 100 5.51 -0.90 -3.15
N TRP A 101 5.33 -0.32 -1.97
CA TRP A 101 4.18 0.50 -1.62
C TRP A 101 4.62 1.94 -1.48
N ARG A 102 3.81 2.86 -2.01
CA ARG A 102 4.05 4.30 -1.97
C ARG A 102 2.78 5.01 -1.51
N VAL A 103 2.93 6.07 -0.75
CA VAL A 103 1.86 6.99 -0.39
C VAL A 103 2.40 8.41 -0.41
N ASN A 104 1.72 9.28 -1.15
CA ASN A 104 1.96 10.71 -1.18
C ASN A 104 0.85 11.38 -0.36
N LEU A 105 1.24 12.27 0.54
CA LEU A 105 0.34 13.08 1.34
C LEU A 105 0.50 14.54 0.92
N ALA A 106 -0.61 15.19 0.60
CA ALA A 106 -0.70 16.64 0.51
C ALA A 106 -1.58 17.15 1.66
N ALA A 107 -1.12 18.19 2.34
CA ALA A 107 -1.86 18.81 3.42
C ALA A 107 -2.43 20.17 2.97
N ASN A 108 -3.43 20.63 3.71
CA ASN A 108 -3.98 21.98 3.66
C ASN A 108 -4.20 22.45 5.10
N ASN A 109 -3.48 23.48 5.52
CA ASN A 109 -3.44 23.97 6.89
C ASN A 109 -3.05 22.85 7.89
N ALA A 110 -1.96 22.15 7.60
CA ALA A 110 -1.47 20.99 8.39
C ALA A 110 -2.43 19.79 8.50
N ILE A 111 -3.56 19.77 7.79
CA ILE A 111 -4.47 18.63 7.72
C ILE A 111 -4.31 17.91 6.39
N VAL A 112 -4.18 16.59 6.41
CA VAL A 112 -4.12 15.76 5.20
C VAL A 112 -5.39 15.97 4.37
N ALA A 113 -5.24 16.62 3.22
CA ALA A 113 -6.33 16.88 2.28
C ALA A 113 -6.38 15.81 1.18
N GLU A 114 -5.21 15.39 0.71
CA GLU A 114 -5.08 14.44 -0.39
C GLU A 114 -4.11 13.32 -0.06
N VAL A 115 -4.49 12.13 -0.50
CA VAL A 115 -3.71 10.91 -0.39
C VAL A 115 -3.73 10.23 -1.75
N GLU A 116 -2.55 10.01 -2.30
CA GLU A 116 -2.33 9.25 -3.52
C GLU A 116 -1.41 8.07 -3.21
N THR A 117 -1.70 6.91 -3.79
CA THR A 117 -0.93 5.70 -3.52
C THR A 117 -0.36 5.11 -4.79
N GLY A 118 0.71 4.35 -4.63
CA GLY A 118 1.28 3.51 -5.66
C GLY A 118 1.56 2.12 -5.10
N PHE A 119 1.21 1.10 -5.87
CA PHE A 119 1.54 -0.28 -5.58
C PHE A 119 2.25 -0.88 -6.80
N ALA A 120 3.39 -1.51 -6.56
CA ALA A 120 4.07 -2.33 -7.55
C ALA A 120 4.38 -3.70 -6.97
N ARG A 121 4.31 -4.71 -7.84
CA ARG A 121 4.64 -6.09 -7.53
C ARG A 121 5.49 -6.65 -8.64
N ASP A 122 6.62 -7.21 -8.26
CA ASP A 122 7.62 -7.77 -9.15
C ASP A 122 7.93 -9.20 -8.68
N CYS A 123 7.47 -10.20 -9.41
CA CYS A 123 7.47 -11.60 -8.99
C CYS A 123 8.41 -12.45 -9.84
N VAL A 124 8.84 -13.59 -9.28
CA VAL A 124 9.44 -14.67 -10.09
C VAL A 124 8.41 -15.11 -11.13
N GLY A 125 8.82 -15.00 -12.39
CA GLY A 125 7.95 -15.13 -13.55
C GLY A 125 7.02 -13.92 -13.71
N ARG A 126 6.86 -13.49 -14.96
CA ARG A 126 6.17 -12.22 -15.30
C ARG A 126 4.64 -12.26 -15.18
N ASP A 127 4.06 -13.44 -14.98
CA ASP A 127 2.60 -13.65 -14.98
C ASP A 127 1.86 -12.98 -13.82
N ARG A 128 2.59 -12.56 -12.77
CA ARG A 128 2.01 -11.97 -11.55
C ARG A 128 2.44 -10.53 -11.32
N ASP A 129 3.26 -9.98 -12.21
CA ASP A 129 3.74 -8.61 -12.08
C ASP A 129 2.60 -7.62 -12.20
N PHE A 130 2.76 -6.49 -11.52
CA PHE A 130 1.81 -5.40 -11.58
C PHE A 130 2.57 -4.07 -11.45
N PRO A 131 2.21 -3.03 -12.23
CA PRO A 131 1.11 -2.96 -13.21
C PRO A 131 1.39 -3.60 -14.58
N ALA A 132 2.65 -3.85 -14.90
CA ALA A 132 3.04 -4.47 -16.15
C ALA A 132 4.12 -5.52 -15.90
N ALA A 133 4.13 -6.54 -16.76
CA ALA A 133 5.18 -7.56 -16.83
C ALA A 133 6.56 -6.91 -16.88
N LYS A 134 7.45 -7.27 -15.95
CA LYS A 134 8.78 -6.67 -15.79
C LYS A 134 9.83 -7.78 -15.75
N ASP A 135 10.97 -7.54 -16.40
CA ASP A 135 12.11 -8.43 -16.23
C ASP A 135 12.76 -8.12 -14.87
N SER A 136 12.75 -9.11 -13.97
CA SER A 136 13.22 -8.94 -12.60
C SER A 136 14.64 -9.47 -12.45
N ALA A 137 15.43 -8.82 -11.59
CA ALA A 137 16.74 -9.32 -11.19
C ALA A 137 16.65 -10.69 -10.48
N ILE A 138 15.45 -11.05 -9.98
CA ILE A 138 15.19 -12.37 -9.38
C ILE A 138 15.14 -13.44 -10.47
N ASP A 139 14.53 -13.14 -11.62
CA ASP A 139 14.50 -14.04 -12.78
C ASP A 139 15.89 -14.21 -13.39
N ASP A 140 16.67 -13.12 -13.48
CA ASP A 140 18.04 -13.16 -14.00
C ASP A 140 18.97 -14.05 -13.14
N GLN A 141 18.76 -14.10 -11.83
CA GLN A 141 19.51 -14.97 -10.92
C GLN A 141 19.07 -16.44 -10.98
N LEU A 142 17.88 -16.71 -11.50
CA LEU A 142 17.32 -18.06 -11.64
C LEU A 142 17.52 -18.63 -13.05
N ALA A 143 17.85 -17.80 -14.04
CA ALA A 143 18.13 -18.25 -15.39
C ALA A 143 19.37 -19.17 -15.42
N PRO A 144 19.32 -20.32 -16.14
CA PRO A 144 20.50 -21.16 -16.33
C PRO A 144 21.65 -20.34 -16.92
N ALA A 145 22.87 -20.54 -16.41
CA ALA A 145 24.06 -19.94 -17.01
C ALA A 145 24.08 -20.25 -18.52
N LYS A 146 24.13 -19.21 -19.36
CA LYS A 146 24.24 -19.40 -20.81
C LYS A 146 25.57 -20.11 -21.11
N PRO A 147 25.57 -21.09 -22.05
CA PRO A 147 26.80 -21.78 -22.46
C PRO A 147 27.86 -20.84 -23.03
#